data_AF-A0A967J895-F1
#
_entry.id   AF-A0A967J895-F1
#
_cell.length_a   1.000
_cell.length_b   1.000
_cell.length_c   1.000
_cell.angle_alpha   90.00
_cell.angle_beta   90.00
_cell.angle_gamma   90.00
#
_symmetry.space_group_name_H-M   'P 1'
#
loop_
_entity.id
_entity.type
_entity.pdbx_description
1 polymer ?
#
loop_
_entity_poly.entity_id
_entity_poly.type
_entity_poly.pdbx_seq_one_letter_code
_entity_poly.pdbx_strand_id
1 'polypeptide(L)'
;ETDLAFTTSGCLYLASTERELAKFETWHEVARQHQLDTRMLTPREAAAMSGIEGEVAGGMFTPSDGRAEPLVAAPALARDARRRGAAVMEDCAVR
;
A
#
# COMPACT_ATOMS: atom_id res chain seq x y z
N GLU A 1 -1.63 -1.45 -22.10
CA GLU A 1 -2.84 -1.25 -21.26
C GLU A 1 -2.49 -0.18 -20.25
N THR A 2 -3.30 0.86 -20.10
CA THR A 2 -2.97 2.00 -19.20
C THR A 2 -3.78 2.02 -17.92
N ASP A 3 -4.90 1.29 -17.85
CA ASP A 3 -5.73 1.23 -16.67
C ASP A 3 -5.55 -0.12 -15.95
N LEU A 4 -4.91 -0.09 -14.78
CA LEU A 4 -4.72 -1.23 -13.89
C LEU A 4 -5.75 -1.23 -12.75
N ALA A 5 -6.85 -0.47 -12.88
CA ALA A 5 -7.83 -0.22 -11.84
C ALA A 5 -7.22 0.34 -10.54
N PHE A 6 -6.12 1.07 -10.64
CA PHE A 6 -5.46 1.68 -9.49
C PHE A 6 -6.17 2.97 -9.08
N THR A 7 -6.56 3.07 -7.82
CA THR A 7 -7.10 4.28 -7.20
C THR A 7 -6.20 4.68 -6.05
N THR A 8 -5.59 5.86 -6.15
CA THR A 8 -4.89 6.51 -5.02
C THR A 8 -5.92 6.88 -3.96
N SER A 9 -5.78 6.30 -2.77
CA SER A 9 -6.71 6.51 -1.65
C SER A 9 -6.00 6.64 -0.30
N GLY A 10 -4.67 6.61 -0.31
CA GLY A 10 -3.83 6.47 0.86
C GLY A 10 -3.91 5.10 1.53
N CYS A 11 -2.96 4.86 2.42
CA CYS A 11 -2.93 3.69 3.30
C CYS A 11 -2.60 4.13 4.73
N LEU A 12 -3.47 3.79 5.68
CA LEU A 12 -3.29 4.10 7.11
C LEU A 12 -2.94 2.82 7.87
N TYR A 13 -1.80 2.87 8.57
CA TYR A 13 -1.43 1.89 9.58
C TYR A 13 -1.66 2.49 10.96
N LEU A 14 -2.38 1.76 11.81
CA LEU A 14 -2.66 2.13 13.19
C LEU A 14 -1.76 1.35 14.15
N ALA A 15 -1.24 2.04 15.16
CA ALA A 15 -0.51 1.44 16.25
C ALA A 15 -1.39 1.50 17.51
N SER A 16 -1.60 0.34 18.13
CA SER A 16 -2.31 0.25 19.41
C SER A 16 -1.34 0.37 20.59
N THR A 17 -0.02 0.27 20.34
CA THR A 17 1.01 0.37 21.38
C THR A 17 2.21 1.19 20.92
N GLU A 18 2.94 1.79 21.86
CA GLU A 18 4.21 2.49 21.60
C GLU A 18 5.24 1.61 20.87
N ARG A 19 5.24 0.31 21.17
CA ARG A 19 6.14 -0.66 20.51
C ARG A 19 5.80 -0.82 19.03
N GLU A 20 4.52 -0.75 18.65
CA GLU A 20 4.11 -0.77 17.25
C GLU A 20 4.43 0.56 16.57
N LEU A 21 4.23 1.67 17.27
CA LEU A 21 4.57 2.99 16.77
C LEU A 21 6.07 3.13 16.46
N ALA A 22 6.94 2.62 17.33
CA ALA A 22 8.39 2.60 17.10
C ALA A 22 8.79 1.80 15.85
N LYS A 23 8.04 0.74 15.50
CA LYS A 23 8.24 0.01 14.23
C LYS A 23 7.88 0.88 13.03
N PHE A 24 6.82 1.68 13.15
CA PHE A 24 6.43 2.61 12.09
C PHE A 24 7.43 3.75 11.94
N GLU A 25 8.01 4.27 13.03
CA GLU A 25 9.11 5.25 12.96
C GLU A 25 10.32 4.68 12.21
N THR A 26 10.68 3.41 12.49
CA THR A 26 11.75 2.72 11.76
C THR A 26 11.43 2.60 10.27
N TRP A 27 10.18 2.27 9.92
CA TRP A 27 9.72 2.24 8.53
C TRP A 27 9.68 3.61 7.88
N HIS A 28 9.34 4.66 8.62
CA HIS A 28 9.30 6.03 8.13
C HIS A 28 10.69 6.50 7.66
N GLU A 29 11.75 6.12 8.37
CA GLU A 29 13.12 6.41 7.92
C GLU A 29 13.46 5.72 6.58
N VAL A 30 13.02 4.48 6.38
CA VAL A 30 13.16 3.79 5.09
C VAL A 30 12.34 4.48 4.00
N ALA A 31 11.10 4.86 4.32
CA ALA A 31 10.21 5.56 3.40
C ALA A 31 10.83 6.90 2.92
N ARG A 32 11.47 7.66 3.83
CA ARG A 32 12.19 8.90 3.52
C ARG A 32 13.35 8.67 2.56
N GLN A 33 14.12 7.59 2.74
CA GLN A 33 15.23 7.24 1.84
C GLN A 33 14.74 6.99 0.39
N HIS A 34 13.52 6.48 0.25
CA HIS A 34 12.87 6.23 -1.03
C HIS A 34 11.93 7.35 -1.49
N GLN A 35 11.96 8.52 -0.83
CA GLN A 35 11.19 9.72 -1.21
C GLN A 35 9.66 9.50 -1.21
N LEU A 36 9.18 8.56 -0.40
CA LEU A 36 7.75 8.37 -0.19
C LEU A 36 7.16 9.52 0.64
N ASP A 37 5.90 9.87 0.38
CA ASP A 37 5.18 10.94 1.08
C ASP A 37 4.56 10.49 2.43
N THR A 38 5.08 9.39 2.98
CA THR A 38 4.70 8.82 4.26
C THR A 38 4.90 9.82 5.40
N ARG A 39 3.94 9.91 6.31
CA ARG A 39 4.00 10.72 7.53
C ARG A 39 3.60 9.93 8.76
N MET A 40 4.28 10.21 9.88
CA MET A 40 3.85 9.76 11.20
C MET A 40 2.64 10.58 11.66
N LEU A 41 1.72 9.92 12.36
CA LEU A 41 0.50 10.51 12.90
C LEU A 41 0.53 10.48 14.41
N THR A 42 0.13 11.59 15.02
CA THR A 42 -0.21 11.62 16.44
C THR A 42 -1.42 10.72 16.73
N PRO A 43 -1.63 10.28 17.99
CA PRO A 43 -2.86 9.60 18.42
C PRO A 43 -4.13 10.28 17.90
N ARG A 44 -4.20 11.62 18.01
CA ARG A 44 -5.35 12.41 17.60
C ARG A 44 -5.60 12.37 16.09
N GLU A 45 -4.56 12.51 15.28
CA GLU A 45 -4.67 12.45 13.82
C GLU A 45 -5.04 11.05 13.34
N ALA A 46 -4.44 10.02 13.94
CA ALA A 46 -4.71 8.63 13.63
C ALA A 46 -6.16 8.25 13.96
N ALA A 47 -6.67 8.64 15.14
CA ALA A 47 -8.05 8.44 15.52
C ALA A 47 -9.04 9.19 14.59
N ALA A 48 -8.76 10.47 14.31
CA ALA A 48 -9.61 11.27 13.43
C ALA A 48 -9.70 10.72 12.00
N MET A 49 -8.60 10.17 11.48
CA MET A 49 -8.56 9.62 10.12
C MET A 49 -9.19 8.24 10.01
N SER A 50 -8.98 7.39 11.02
CA SER A 50 -9.47 6.00 10.99
C SER A 50 -10.97 5.89 11.26
N GLY A 51 -11.54 6.83 12.02
CA GLY A 51 -12.94 6.77 12.42
C GLY A 51 -13.26 5.60 13.36
N ILE A 52 -12.23 4.95 13.94
CA ILE A 52 -12.42 3.88 14.92
C ILE A 52 -12.60 4.46 16.31
N GLU A 53 -13.37 3.76 17.14
CA GLU A 53 -13.47 4.04 18.58
C GLU A 53 -12.37 3.29 19.32
N GLY A 54 -11.74 3.95 20.30
CA GLY A 54 -10.70 3.36 21.15
C GLY A 54 -9.41 4.18 21.21
N GLU A 55 -8.51 3.78 22.10
CA GLU A 55 -7.19 4.39 22.21
C GLU A 55 -6.25 3.84 21.14
N VAL A 56 -5.57 4.73 20.43
CA VAL A 56 -4.47 4.43 19.51
C VAL A 56 -3.23 5.16 19.99
N ALA A 57 -2.07 4.50 19.94
CA ALA A 57 -0.79 5.13 20.25
C ALA A 57 -0.33 6.08 19.13
N GLY A 58 -0.89 5.94 17.93
CA GLY A 58 -0.58 6.77 16.77
C GLY A 58 -0.78 5.99 15.48
N GLY A 59 -0.11 6.45 14.42
CA GLY A 59 -0.16 5.74 13.15
C GLY A 59 0.87 6.24 12.15
N MET A 60 0.82 5.65 10.96
CA MET A 60 1.62 6.03 9.80
C MET A 60 0.72 6.05 8.59
N PHE A 61 0.81 7.10 7.79
CA PHE A 61 -0.04 7.29 6.62
C PHE A 61 0.78 7.68 5.40
N THR A 62 0.55 6.98 4.29
CA THR A 62 1.14 7.31 2.98
C THR A 62 0.02 7.74 2.04
N PRO A 63 -0.13 9.04 1.73
CA PRO A 63 -1.18 9.54 0.84
C PRO A 63 -1.11 8.97 -0.58
N SER A 64 0.10 8.75 -1.13
CA SER A 64 0.26 8.25 -2.49
C SER A 64 -0.12 6.77 -2.67
N ASP A 65 -0.29 6.04 -1.57
CA ASP A 65 -0.73 4.65 -1.61
C ASP A 65 -2.18 4.54 -2.10
N GLY A 66 -2.60 3.31 -2.39
CA GLY A 66 -3.93 3.07 -2.89
C GLY A 66 -4.26 1.60 -3.02
N ARG A 67 -5.25 1.31 -3.85
CA ARG A 67 -5.73 -0.05 -4.13
C ARG A 67 -5.87 -0.26 -5.61
N ALA A 68 -5.72 -1.51 -6.04
CA ALA A 68 -6.05 -1.97 -7.38
C ALA A 68 -6.90 -3.25 -7.29
N GLU A 69 -7.73 -3.51 -8.29
CA GLU A 69 -8.47 -4.77 -8.41
C GLU A 69 -7.56 -5.84 -9.06
N PRO A 70 -7.13 -6.87 -8.32
CA PRO A 70 -6.19 -7.87 -8.85
C PRO A 70 -6.69 -8.60 -10.10
N LEU A 71 -8.00 -8.86 -10.19
CA LEU A 71 -8.61 -9.53 -11.36
C LEU A 71 -8.68 -8.64 -12.60
N VAL A 72 -8.42 -7.33 -12.46
CA VAL A 72 -8.26 -6.40 -13.59
C VAL A 72 -6.78 -6.20 -13.88
N ALA A 73 -5.99 -5.88 -12.85
CA ALA A 73 -4.59 -5.50 -12.98
C ALA A 73 -3.72 -6.63 -13.55
N ALA A 74 -3.80 -7.85 -12.98
CA ALA A 74 -2.93 -8.94 -13.41
C ALA A 74 -3.21 -9.38 -14.87
N PRO A 75 -4.47 -9.57 -15.32
CA PRO A 75 -4.76 -9.84 -16.73
C PRO A 75 -4.36 -8.71 -17.67
N ALA A 76 -4.50 -7.44 -17.25
CA ALA A 76 -4.08 -6.29 -18.05
C ALA A 76 -2.56 -6.29 -18.31
N LEU A 77 -1.77 -6.59 -17.28
CA LEU A 77 -0.31 -6.74 -17.39
C LEU A 77 0.06 -7.93 -18.30
N ALA A 78 -0.60 -9.08 -18.16
CA ALA A 78 -0.37 -10.24 -19.02
C ALA A 78 -0.68 -9.95 -20.50
N ARG A 79 -1.78 -9.23 -20.79
CA ARG A 79 -2.10 -8.77 -22.15
C ARG A 79 -1.04 -7.84 -22.70
N ASP A 80 -0.51 -6.92 -21.88
CA ASP A 80 0.55 -6.01 -22.30
C ASP A 80 1.87 -6.72 -22.59
N ALA A 81 2.25 -7.68 -21.73
CA ALA A 81 3.40 -8.53 -21.93
C ALA A 81 3.30 -9.32 -23.25
N ARG A 82 2.14 -9.95 -23.52
CA ARG A 82 1.89 -10.64 -24.80
C ARG A 82 2.04 -9.71 -26.01
N ARG A 83 1.51 -8.48 -25.95
CA ARG A 83 1.67 -7.47 -27.03
C ARG A 83 3.13 -7.08 -27.26
N ARG A 84 3.97 -7.15 -26.24
CA ARG A 84 5.42 -6.88 -26.31
C ARG A 84 6.25 -8.11 -26.70
N GLY A 85 5.60 -9.23 -27.03
CA GLY A 85 6.25 -10.46 -27.50
C GLY A 85 6.58 -11.47 -26.40
N ALA A 86 6.16 -11.26 -25.15
CA ALA A 86 6.31 -12.26 -24.10
C ALA A 86 5.33 -13.42 -24.28
N ALA A 87 5.79 -14.65 -23.99
CA ALA A 87 4.90 -15.79 -23.84
C ALA A 87 4.31 -15.82 -22.43
N VAL A 88 2.99 -15.89 -22.32
CA VAL A 88 2.27 -16.07 -21.05
C VAL A 88 1.45 -17.36 -21.18
N MET A 89 1.81 -18.38 -20.42
CA MET A 89 1.21 -19.72 -20.45
C MET A 89 0.45 -19.96 -19.14
N GLU A 90 -0.83 -20.28 -19.24
CA GLU A 90 -1.67 -20.73 -18.13
C GLU A 90 -1.71 -22.27 -18.11
N ASP A 91 -2.19 -22.87 -17.02
CA ASP A 91 -2.25 -24.33 -16.85
C ASP A 91 -0.91 -25.06 -17.07
N CYS A 92 0.21 -24.37 -16.82
CA CYS A 92 1.56 -24.84 -17.07
C CYS A 92 2.33 -25.05 -15.76
N ALA A 93 2.18 -26.23 -15.15
CA ALA A 93 2.91 -26.58 -13.94
C ALA A 93 4.41 -26.79 -14.21
N VAL A 94 5.27 -26.16 -13.40
CA VAL A 94 6.73 -26.35 -13.43
C VAL A 94 7.11 -27.50 -12.49
N ARG A 95 8.10 -28.32 -12.88
CA ARG A 95 8.66 -29.42 -12.09
C ARG A 95 10.09 -29.14 -11.68
#